data_AF-F4FYC3-F1
#
_entry.id   AF-F4FYC3-F1
#
_cell.length_a   1.000
_cell.length_b   1.000
_cell.length_c   1.000
_cell.angle_alpha   90.00
_cell.angle_beta   90.00
_cell.angle_gamma   90.00
#
_symmetry.space_group_name_H-M   'P 1'
#
loop_
_entity.id
_entity.type
_entity.pdbx_description
1 polymer ?
#
loop_
_entity_poly.entity_id
_entity_poly.type
_entity_poly.pdbx_seq_one_letter_code
_entity_poly.pdbx_strand_id
1 'polypeptide(L)'
;MKILEYNERNNSLKLHIENEDDLWLIHLIISKGDTVIARTTRDVSMGNDSRRVPMIVELQVEFSEFQPFTSRLRIHGIVRDAPEKYGIKGSHHTINLDIGNEIIIIKQWTKHLLEKIKKQASRRSNVMIVLTDQDELLIAIPMEQGIRILTEKDISNAMNEEESLEKPAIEVAKEVEQYVNQYSPDAIILAGPGPFKELVKAKLNVKAKIYLDSVSSASRAGLNEILKRDVIDQVMNEYQVSMAAKELERALLLMAQGSNLVTYGIEEVERASSIGAIKTLLVSDDILTVDNEGTRNRVEAIMENVENSNGRIIIVPKDSTIYYQLRNFGGLLALLRFRIN
;
A
#
# COMPACT_ATOMS: atom_id res chain seq x y z
N MET A 1 -3.64 -1.10 5.19
CA MET A 1 -4.67 -1.60 6.13
C MET A 1 -4.10 -2.69 6.99
N LYS A 2 -4.35 -2.66 8.30
CA LYS A 2 -3.96 -3.74 9.20
C LYS A 2 -5.19 -4.44 9.76
N ILE A 3 -5.25 -5.76 9.56
CA ILE A 3 -6.27 -6.61 10.20
C ILE A 3 -5.83 -6.81 11.66
N LEU A 4 -6.66 -6.38 12.61
CA LEU A 4 -6.38 -6.52 14.04
C LEU A 4 -6.97 -7.81 14.60
N GLU A 5 -8.19 -8.15 14.18
CA GLU A 5 -8.90 -9.32 14.67
C GLU A 5 -9.96 -9.74 13.64
N TYR A 6 -10.13 -11.05 13.44
CA TYR A 6 -11.25 -11.62 12.70
C TYR A 6 -11.92 -12.70 13.56
N ASN A 7 -13.21 -12.56 13.80
CA ASN A 7 -14.00 -13.51 14.58
C ASN A 7 -15.10 -14.12 13.72
N GLU A 8 -14.89 -15.36 13.32
CA GLU A 8 -15.82 -16.13 12.46
C GLU A 8 -17.18 -16.35 13.13
N ARG A 9 -17.24 -16.48 14.46
CA ARG A 9 -18.51 -16.78 15.17
C ARG A 9 -19.48 -15.62 15.09
N ASN A 10 -18.96 -14.40 15.19
CA ASN A 10 -19.76 -13.18 15.18
C ASN A 10 -19.69 -12.47 13.82
N ASN A 11 -18.98 -13.05 12.84
CA ASN A 11 -18.69 -12.43 11.55
C ASN A 11 -18.15 -10.99 11.67
N SER A 12 -17.31 -10.73 12.67
CA SER A 12 -16.77 -9.41 12.96
C SER A 12 -15.31 -9.30 12.53
N LEU A 13 -15.00 -8.26 11.76
CA LEU A 13 -13.65 -7.95 11.31
C LEU A 13 -13.22 -6.59 11.85
N LYS A 14 -12.15 -6.57 12.64
CA LYS A 14 -11.54 -5.35 13.18
C LYS A 14 -10.36 -4.91 12.33
N LEU A 15 -10.43 -3.67 11.85
CA LEU A 15 -9.47 -3.08 10.92
C LEU A 15 -8.88 -1.79 11.52
N HIS A 16 -7.59 -1.56 11.26
CA HIS A 16 -6.92 -0.29 11.47
C HIS A 16 -6.59 0.35 10.12
N ILE A 17 -6.99 1.61 9.97
CA ILE A 17 -6.86 2.37 8.72
C ILE A 17 -5.47 3.02 8.70
N GLU A 18 -4.65 2.69 7.70
CA GLU A 18 -3.28 3.20 7.56
C GLU A 18 -3.16 4.23 6.44
N ASN A 19 -4.02 4.17 5.42
CA ASN A 19 -3.99 5.07 4.27
C ASN A 19 -5.40 5.33 3.67
N GLU A 20 -5.46 6.11 2.59
CA GLU A 20 -6.72 6.47 1.92
C GLU A 20 -7.34 5.34 1.11
N ASP A 21 -6.53 4.44 0.55
CA ASP A 21 -7.03 3.27 -0.18
C ASP A 21 -7.74 2.29 0.76
N ASP A 22 -7.33 2.24 2.03
CA ASP A 22 -8.05 1.50 3.06
C ASP A 22 -9.47 2.06 3.27
N LEU A 23 -9.61 3.39 3.34
CA LEU A 23 -10.92 4.06 3.47
C LEU A 23 -11.81 3.79 2.26
N TRP A 24 -11.22 3.85 1.06
CA TRP A 24 -11.93 3.51 -0.18
C TRP A 24 -12.37 2.05 -0.22
N LEU A 25 -11.50 1.13 0.19
CA LEU A 25 -11.87 -0.28 0.29
C LEU A 25 -13.01 -0.48 1.28
N ILE A 26 -12.96 0.18 2.44
CA ILE A 26 -14.03 0.13 3.45
C ILE A 26 -15.35 0.64 2.85
N HIS A 27 -15.32 1.74 2.08
CA HIS A 27 -16.49 2.23 1.35
C HIS A 27 -17.07 1.20 0.38
N LEU A 28 -16.22 0.49 -0.37
CA LEU A 28 -16.64 -0.53 -1.33
C LEU A 28 -17.18 -1.81 -0.67
N ILE A 29 -16.65 -2.21 0.49
CA ILE A 29 -17.07 -3.44 1.16
C ILE A 29 -18.31 -3.26 2.02
N ILE A 30 -18.57 -2.07 2.56
CA ILE A 30 -19.74 -1.82 3.42
C ILE A 30 -20.99 -1.65 2.56
N SER A 31 -22.09 -2.26 3.00
CA SER A 31 -23.39 -2.20 2.33
C SER A 31 -24.49 -1.80 3.31
N LYS A 32 -25.61 -1.32 2.77
CA LYS A 32 -26.81 -1.02 3.57
C LYS A 32 -27.23 -2.25 4.37
N GLY A 33 -27.45 -2.07 5.68
CA GLY A 33 -27.84 -3.12 6.60
C GLY A 33 -26.68 -3.76 7.37
N ASP A 34 -25.43 -3.57 6.92
CA ASP A 34 -24.24 -3.97 7.67
C ASP A 34 -24.16 -3.20 8.99
N THR A 35 -23.47 -3.76 9.97
CA THR A 35 -23.26 -3.10 11.27
C THR A 35 -21.80 -2.71 11.41
N VAL A 36 -21.56 -1.46 11.81
CA VAL A 36 -20.21 -0.96 12.06
C VAL A 36 -20.08 -0.42 13.47
N ILE A 37 -18.93 -0.66 14.10
CA ILE A 37 -18.61 -0.14 15.42
C ILE A 37 -17.33 0.67 15.29
N ALA A 38 -17.42 1.96 15.61
CA ALA A 38 -16.26 2.84 15.60
C ALA A 38 -16.37 3.93 16.66
N ARG A 39 -15.24 4.56 16.97
CA ARG A 39 -15.19 5.71 17.85
C ARG A 39 -15.59 6.96 17.06
N THR A 40 -16.57 7.70 17.56
CA THR A 40 -17.03 8.98 17.02
C THR A 40 -17.06 10.03 18.11
N THR A 41 -17.26 11.30 17.74
CA THR A 41 -17.62 12.34 18.69
C THR A 41 -19.06 12.79 18.44
N ARG A 42 -19.73 13.24 19.49
CA ARG A 42 -21.07 13.86 19.39
C ARG A 42 -21.18 14.98 20.41
N ASP A 43 -21.86 16.05 20.03
CA ASP A 43 -22.18 17.14 20.94
C ASP A 43 -23.36 16.71 21.80
N VAL A 44 -23.13 16.62 23.12
CA VAL A 44 -24.12 16.23 24.11
C VAL A 44 -24.48 17.46 24.92
N SER A 45 -25.78 17.76 25.01
CA SER A 45 -26.29 18.81 25.88
C SER A 45 -26.23 18.34 27.34
N MET A 46 -25.54 19.11 28.19
CA MET A 46 -25.54 18.96 29.63
C MET A 46 -26.09 20.25 30.24
N GLY A 47 -27.42 20.40 30.22
CA GLY A 47 -28.07 21.64 30.65
C GLY A 47 -27.90 22.75 29.62
N ASN A 48 -27.35 23.91 30.04
CA ASN A 48 -27.18 25.08 29.16
C ASN A 48 -25.93 25.01 28.26
N ASP A 49 -24.99 24.10 28.55
CA ASP A 49 -23.77 23.94 27.75
C ASP A 49 -23.81 22.67 26.90
N SER A 50 -23.18 22.76 25.72
CA SER A 50 -22.93 21.60 24.86
C SER A 50 -21.45 21.25 24.91
N ARG A 51 -21.15 19.95 25.07
CA ARG A 51 -19.76 19.47 25.06
C ARG A 51 -19.63 18.34 24.04
N ARG A 52 -18.57 18.40 23.23
CA ARG A 52 -18.19 17.33 22.32
C ARG A 52 -17.59 16.16 23.10
N VAL A 53 -18.27 15.04 23.11
CA VAL A 53 -17.84 13.85 23.87
C VAL A 53 -17.50 12.71 22.90
N PRO A 54 -16.31 12.08 23.03
CA PRO A 54 -16.00 10.88 22.28
C PRO A 54 -16.77 9.68 22.84
N MET A 55 -17.31 8.86 21.95
CA MET A 55 -18.09 7.67 22.27
C MET A 55 -17.88 6.59 21.22
N ILE A 56 -18.05 5.34 21.60
CA ILE A 56 -18.11 4.21 20.66
C ILE A 56 -19.58 3.99 20.33
N VAL A 57 -19.89 3.89 19.04
CA VAL A 57 -21.25 3.74 18.55
C VAL A 57 -21.30 2.54 17.63
N GLU A 58 -22.29 1.68 17.87
CA GLU A 58 -22.72 0.66 16.92
C GLU A 58 -23.78 1.25 16.01
N LEU A 59 -23.47 1.32 14.73
CA LEU A 59 -24.28 1.96 13.70
C LEU A 59 -24.70 0.91 12.66
N GLN A 60 -25.99 0.81 12.39
CA GLN A 60 -26.46 0.08 11.21
C GLN A 60 -26.40 1.00 10.00
N VAL A 61 -25.66 0.59 8.99
CA VAL A 61 -25.34 1.41 7.82
C VAL A 61 -26.57 1.59 6.94
N GLU A 62 -26.85 2.84 6.56
CA GLU A 62 -27.79 3.19 5.51
C GLU A 62 -27.08 3.38 4.18
N PHE A 63 -26.01 4.18 4.19
CA PHE A 63 -25.11 4.40 3.05
C PHE A 63 -23.76 4.94 3.55
N SER A 64 -22.75 4.90 2.68
CA SER A 64 -21.46 5.53 2.94
C SER A 64 -21.09 6.47 1.80
N GLU A 65 -20.40 7.55 2.14
CA GLU A 65 -19.90 8.54 1.20
C GLU A 65 -18.40 8.66 1.35
N PHE A 66 -17.71 8.50 0.23
CA PHE A 66 -16.29 8.72 0.13
C PHE A 66 -16.03 9.67 -1.03
N GLN A 67 -15.34 10.78 -0.77
CA GLN A 67 -14.87 11.65 -1.84
C GLN A 67 -13.46 11.21 -2.23
N PRO A 68 -13.18 10.94 -3.52
CA PRO A 68 -11.85 10.55 -3.97
C PRO A 68 -10.76 11.50 -3.49
N PHE A 69 -9.61 10.93 -3.11
CA PHE A 69 -8.44 11.68 -2.61
C PHE A 69 -8.69 12.51 -1.35
N THR A 70 -9.75 12.18 -0.59
CA THR A 70 -9.97 12.72 0.74
C THR A 70 -9.62 11.69 1.79
N SER A 71 -9.06 12.15 2.89
CA SER A 71 -8.64 11.28 3.99
C SER A 71 -9.79 10.93 4.95
N ARG A 72 -11.05 11.00 4.49
CA ARG A 72 -12.24 10.80 5.33
C ARG A 72 -13.35 10.01 4.65
N LEU A 73 -13.77 8.94 5.30
CA LEU A 73 -14.98 8.19 4.96
C LEU A 73 -16.14 8.59 5.89
N ARG A 74 -17.30 8.93 5.32
CA ARG A 74 -18.53 9.21 6.08
C ARG A 74 -19.47 8.03 5.98
N ILE A 75 -19.80 7.42 7.11
CA ILE A 75 -20.77 6.32 7.18
C ILE A 75 -22.02 6.83 7.86
N HIS A 76 -23.14 6.85 7.13
CA HIS A 76 -24.44 7.27 7.61
C HIS A 76 -25.27 6.07 8.02
N GLY A 77 -26.01 6.21 9.10
CA GLY A 77 -26.84 5.12 9.58
C GLY A 77 -27.62 5.43 10.84
N ILE A 78 -28.23 4.38 11.39
CA ILE A 78 -29.04 4.44 12.60
C ILE A 78 -28.27 3.80 13.75
N VAL A 79 -28.21 4.48 14.89
CA VAL A 79 -27.54 3.97 16.09
C VAL A 79 -28.28 2.75 16.64
N ARG A 80 -27.64 1.58 16.60
CA ARG A 80 -28.14 0.34 17.19
C ARG A 80 -27.76 0.22 18.66
N ASP A 81 -26.54 0.63 19.00
CA ASP A 81 -26.09 0.66 20.38
C ASP A 81 -25.09 1.80 20.65
N ALA A 82 -25.15 2.33 21.87
CA ALA A 82 -24.32 3.43 22.33
C ALA A 82 -24.38 3.49 23.87
N PRO A 83 -23.43 4.16 24.54
CA PRO A 83 -23.46 4.29 26.00
C PRO A 83 -24.79 4.88 26.49
N GLU A 84 -25.52 4.11 27.33
CA GLU A 84 -26.91 4.42 27.73
C GLU A 84 -27.09 5.84 28.27
N LYS A 85 -26.08 6.36 28.98
CA LYS A 85 -26.01 7.72 29.51
C LYS A 85 -26.29 8.85 28.51
N TYR A 86 -26.24 8.58 27.20
CA TYR A 86 -26.49 9.59 26.16
C TYR A 86 -27.83 9.43 25.45
N GLY A 87 -28.54 8.31 25.60
CA GLY A 87 -29.90 8.13 25.04
C GLY A 87 -30.01 8.26 23.51
N ILE A 88 -28.92 8.06 22.75
CA ILE A 88 -28.89 8.30 21.29
C ILE A 88 -29.32 7.09 20.44
N LYS A 89 -29.73 6.00 21.07
CA LYS A 89 -30.17 4.77 20.41
C LYS A 89 -31.39 5.03 19.52
N GLY A 90 -31.34 4.56 18.29
CA GLY A 90 -32.37 4.80 17.27
C GLY A 90 -32.27 6.13 16.53
N SER A 91 -31.35 7.04 16.89
CA SER A 91 -31.12 8.28 16.14
C SER A 91 -30.25 8.06 14.90
N HIS A 92 -30.40 8.91 13.89
CA HIS A 92 -29.43 8.96 12.79
C HIS A 92 -28.12 9.55 13.30
N HIS A 93 -27.01 8.97 12.84
CA HIS A 93 -25.67 9.44 13.18
C HIS A 93 -24.72 9.17 12.00
N THR A 94 -23.72 10.02 11.88
CA THR A 94 -22.64 9.85 10.89
C THR A 94 -21.34 9.55 11.62
N ILE A 95 -20.75 8.40 11.33
CA ILE A 95 -19.40 8.06 11.74
C ILE A 95 -18.44 8.65 10.70
N ASN A 96 -17.51 9.48 11.14
CA ASN A 96 -16.38 9.94 10.33
C ASN A 96 -15.18 9.07 10.65
N LEU A 97 -14.66 8.35 9.67
CA LEU A 97 -13.41 7.60 9.78
C LEU A 97 -12.30 8.36 9.07
N ASP A 98 -11.24 8.64 9.81
CA ASP A 98 -10.00 9.24 9.31
C ASP A 98 -8.85 8.22 9.39
N ILE A 99 -7.72 8.51 8.74
CA ILE A 99 -6.50 7.70 8.83
C ILE A 99 -6.06 7.56 10.30
N GLY A 100 -5.66 6.34 10.70
CA GLY A 100 -5.31 5.97 12.06
C GLY A 100 -6.50 5.55 12.93
N ASN A 101 -7.74 5.63 12.44
CA ASN A 101 -8.91 5.14 13.17
C ASN A 101 -9.02 3.60 13.08
N GLU A 102 -9.75 3.04 14.04
CA GLU A 102 -10.15 1.64 14.05
C GLU A 102 -11.65 1.52 13.79
N ILE A 103 -12.04 0.50 13.04
CA ILE A 103 -13.43 0.13 12.78
C ILE A 103 -13.60 -1.37 12.91
N ILE A 104 -14.72 -1.79 13.50
CA ILE A 104 -15.20 -3.17 13.45
C ILE A 104 -16.37 -3.21 12.47
N ILE A 105 -16.30 -4.11 11.50
CA ILE A 105 -17.37 -4.34 10.51
C ILE A 105 -17.96 -5.73 10.78
N ILE A 106 -19.27 -5.78 11.01
CA ILE A 106 -20.03 -7.00 11.23
C ILE A 106 -20.96 -7.18 10.03
N LYS A 107 -20.68 -8.22 9.22
CA LYS A 107 -21.47 -8.56 8.04
C LYS A 107 -21.23 -10.01 7.63
N GLN A 108 -22.07 -10.55 6.75
CA GLN A 108 -21.79 -11.86 6.16
C GLN A 108 -20.58 -11.76 5.21
N TRP A 109 -19.44 -12.28 5.65
CA TRP A 109 -18.20 -12.23 4.89
C TRP A 109 -18.15 -13.36 3.86
N THR A 110 -17.89 -13.02 2.60
CA THR A 110 -17.55 -14.00 1.58
C THR A 110 -16.04 -14.19 1.52
N LYS A 111 -15.58 -15.38 1.10
CA LYS A 111 -14.15 -15.65 0.89
C LYS A 111 -13.49 -14.61 -0.03
N HIS A 112 -14.17 -14.24 -1.11
CA HIS A 112 -13.70 -13.21 -2.05
C HIS A 112 -13.47 -11.85 -1.39
N LEU A 113 -14.37 -11.39 -0.50
CA LEU A 113 -14.20 -10.12 0.21
C LEU A 113 -13.02 -10.18 1.19
N LEU A 114 -12.87 -11.29 1.90
CA LEU A 114 -11.74 -11.51 2.82
C LEU A 114 -10.40 -11.55 2.07
N GLU A 115 -10.34 -12.21 0.93
CA GLU A 115 -9.16 -12.21 0.05
C GLU A 115 -8.82 -10.81 -0.46
N LYS A 116 -9.82 -10.01 -0.85
CA LYS A 116 -9.60 -8.63 -1.29
C LYS A 116 -8.99 -7.77 -0.17
N ILE A 117 -9.47 -7.93 1.06
CA ILE A 117 -8.95 -7.25 2.25
C ILE A 117 -7.52 -7.69 2.56
N LYS A 118 -7.24 -9.00 2.48
CA LYS A 118 -5.89 -9.54 2.67
C LYS A 118 -4.91 -9.01 1.62
N LYS A 119 -5.29 -9.01 0.33
CA LYS A 119 -4.48 -8.45 -0.76
C LYS A 119 -4.16 -6.96 -0.57
N GLN A 120 -5.13 -6.17 -0.11
CA GLN A 120 -4.89 -4.76 0.19
C GLN A 120 -3.93 -4.57 1.37
N ALA A 121 -3.98 -5.47 2.36
CA ALA A 121 -3.05 -5.44 3.49
C ALA A 121 -1.61 -5.84 3.08
N SER A 122 -1.43 -6.59 1.98
CA SER A 122 -0.13 -7.09 1.51
C SER A 122 0.53 -6.24 0.40
N ARG A 123 -0.23 -5.50 -0.42
CA ARG A 123 0.34 -4.55 -1.39
C ARG A 123 0.96 -3.35 -0.67
N ARG A 124 2.28 -3.22 -0.77
CA ARG A 124 3.06 -2.12 -0.17
C ARG A 124 3.91 -1.34 -1.14
N SER A 125 3.93 -1.70 -2.42
CA SER A 125 4.79 -1.06 -3.40
C SER A 125 4.15 0.24 -3.87
N ASN A 126 4.64 1.38 -3.34
CA ASN A 126 4.16 2.71 -3.69
C ASN A 126 5.10 3.35 -4.71
N VAL A 127 4.58 3.74 -5.88
CA VAL A 127 5.33 4.49 -6.89
C VAL A 127 4.99 5.96 -6.77
N MET A 128 5.96 6.84 -7.00
CA MET A 128 5.72 8.27 -7.19
C MET A 128 6.07 8.66 -8.63
N ILE A 129 5.18 9.38 -9.29
CA ILE A 129 5.40 9.93 -10.64
C ILE A 129 5.77 11.40 -10.47
N VAL A 130 6.92 11.78 -11.00
CA VAL A 130 7.43 13.15 -11.01
C VAL A 130 7.62 13.55 -12.46
N LEU A 131 6.85 14.53 -12.91
CA LEU A 131 7.00 15.15 -14.21
C LEU A 131 7.65 16.51 -14.03
N THR A 132 8.72 16.79 -14.76
CA THR A 132 9.43 18.06 -14.63
C THR A 132 10.09 18.49 -15.92
N ASP A 133 10.02 19.79 -16.18
CA ASP A 133 10.90 20.49 -17.11
C ASP A 133 11.43 21.78 -16.47
N GLN A 134 11.95 22.70 -17.27
CA GLN A 134 12.55 23.94 -16.78
C GLN A 134 11.52 24.86 -16.10
N ASP A 135 10.25 24.72 -16.46
CA ASP A 135 9.19 25.67 -16.14
C ASP A 135 8.09 25.03 -15.30
N GLU A 136 7.91 23.71 -15.31
CA GLU A 136 6.80 23.02 -14.68
C GLU A 136 7.26 21.83 -13.81
N LEU A 137 6.55 21.60 -12.72
CA LEU A 137 6.64 20.40 -11.88
C LEU A 137 5.26 19.88 -11.53
N LEU A 138 5.03 18.59 -11.81
CA LEU A 138 3.87 17.84 -11.37
C LEU A 138 4.32 16.58 -10.63
N ILE A 139 3.82 16.39 -9.41
CA ILE A 139 4.05 15.17 -8.63
C ILE A 139 2.72 14.48 -8.40
N ALA A 140 2.66 13.19 -8.70
CA ALA A 140 1.47 12.37 -8.55
C ALA A 140 1.79 10.99 -7.96
N ILE A 141 0.78 10.38 -7.33
CA ILE A 141 0.85 9.00 -6.84
C ILE A 141 -0.33 8.21 -7.41
N PRO A 142 -0.09 7.04 -8.04
CA PRO A 142 -1.15 6.11 -8.37
C PRO A 142 -1.72 5.48 -7.10
N MET A 143 -3.04 5.51 -6.99
CA MET A 143 -3.84 4.93 -5.90
C MET A 143 -4.85 3.95 -6.51
N GLU A 144 -5.46 3.09 -5.69
CA GLU A 144 -6.49 2.15 -6.17
C GLU A 144 -7.75 2.88 -6.69
N GLN A 145 -7.95 4.13 -6.29
CA GLN A 145 -9.03 5.00 -6.75
C GLN A 145 -8.76 5.69 -8.10
N GLY A 146 -7.52 5.61 -8.60
CA GLY A 146 -7.02 6.46 -9.68
C GLY A 146 -5.81 7.26 -9.22
N ILE A 147 -5.57 8.42 -9.81
CA ILE A 147 -4.30 9.13 -9.62
C ILE A 147 -4.50 10.40 -8.84
N ARG A 148 -3.75 10.52 -7.75
CA ARG A 148 -3.73 11.72 -6.93
C ARG A 148 -2.57 12.61 -7.35
N ILE A 149 -2.90 13.81 -7.83
CA ILE A 149 -1.90 14.86 -8.03
C ILE A 149 -1.65 15.53 -6.68
N LEU A 150 -0.39 15.53 -6.24
CA LEU A 150 0.04 16.12 -4.97
C LEU A 150 0.39 17.60 -5.14
N THR A 151 1.07 17.94 -6.24
CA THR A 151 1.48 19.30 -6.58
C THR A 151 1.49 19.46 -8.10
N GLU A 152 1.18 20.67 -8.56
CA GLU A 152 1.26 21.12 -9.95
C GLU A 152 1.66 22.60 -9.87
N LYS A 153 2.86 22.94 -10.34
CA LYS A 153 3.48 24.26 -10.15
C LYS A 153 4.23 24.73 -11.39
N ASP A 154 4.14 26.04 -11.61
CA ASP A 154 5.02 26.79 -12.51
C ASP A 154 6.26 27.28 -11.74
N ILE A 155 7.44 26.82 -12.15
CA ILE A 155 8.78 27.17 -11.66
C ILE A 155 9.32 28.41 -12.41
N SER A 156 8.76 28.75 -13.56
CA SER A 156 9.15 29.90 -14.41
C SER A 156 9.21 31.24 -13.66
N ASN A 157 8.41 31.43 -12.60
CA ASN A 157 8.39 32.66 -11.79
C ASN A 157 9.65 32.90 -10.93
N ALA A 158 10.60 31.98 -10.88
CA ALA A 158 11.89 32.16 -10.22
C ALA A 158 12.97 32.82 -11.13
N MET A 159 12.66 33.10 -12.39
CA MET A 159 13.66 33.53 -13.36
C MET A 159 13.92 35.04 -13.38
N ASN A 160 15.17 35.41 -13.08
CA ASN A 160 15.88 36.39 -13.91
C ASN A 160 16.59 35.60 -15.02
N GLU A 161 16.54 36.08 -16.27
CA GLU A 161 16.94 35.39 -17.52
C GLU A 161 18.41 34.92 -17.60
N GLU A 162 19.23 35.11 -16.55
CA GLU A 162 20.66 34.80 -16.51
C GLU A 162 21.06 33.63 -15.58
N GLU A 163 20.11 32.93 -14.95
CA GLU A 163 20.45 31.87 -13.99
C GLU A 163 20.62 30.48 -14.62
N SER A 164 21.71 29.80 -14.23
CA SER A 164 22.01 28.40 -14.57
C SER A 164 20.84 27.47 -14.26
N LEU A 165 20.53 26.54 -15.18
CA LEU A 165 19.54 25.47 -15.02
C LEU A 165 19.75 24.60 -13.76
N GLU A 166 20.91 24.72 -13.11
CA GLU A 166 21.17 24.06 -11.84
C GLU A 166 20.28 24.55 -10.69
N LYS A 167 19.94 25.84 -10.63
CA LYS A 167 19.12 26.39 -9.54
C LYS A 167 17.69 25.83 -9.55
N PRO A 168 16.96 25.86 -10.69
CA PRO A 168 15.67 25.19 -10.80
C PRO A 168 15.74 23.69 -10.47
N ALA A 169 16.78 22.99 -10.94
CA ALA A 169 16.94 21.57 -10.65
C ALA A 169 17.09 21.26 -9.16
N ILE A 170 17.77 22.14 -8.39
CA ILE A 170 17.89 22.01 -6.92
C ILE A 170 16.55 22.27 -6.24
N GLU A 171 15.78 23.25 -6.70
CA GLU A 171 14.47 23.56 -6.12
C GLU A 171 13.48 22.41 -6.33
N VAL A 172 13.40 21.90 -7.57
CA VAL A 172 12.61 20.70 -7.89
C VAL A 172 13.04 19.51 -7.05
N ALA A 173 14.35 19.25 -6.95
CA ALA A 173 14.87 18.13 -6.17
C ALA A 173 14.45 18.24 -4.69
N LYS A 174 14.53 19.43 -4.08
CA LYS A 174 14.08 19.66 -2.70
C LYS A 174 12.59 19.42 -2.53
N GLU A 175 11.76 19.87 -3.47
CA GLU A 175 10.32 19.64 -3.41
C GLU A 175 9.99 18.15 -3.52
N VAL A 176 10.61 17.46 -4.47
CA VAL A 176 10.47 16.00 -4.61
C VAL A 176 10.91 15.28 -3.33
N GLU A 177 12.03 15.67 -2.71
CA GLU A 177 12.48 15.10 -1.43
C GLU A 177 11.46 15.27 -0.30
N GLN A 178 10.76 16.41 -0.22
CA GLN A 178 9.71 16.63 0.77
C GLN A 178 8.57 15.59 0.61
N TYR A 179 8.08 15.41 -0.61
CA TYR A 179 7.04 14.43 -0.89
C TYR A 179 7.54 12.99 -0.71
N VAL A 180 8.78 12.68 -1.07
CA VAL A 180 9.38 11.36 -0.85
C VAL A 180 9.48 11.05 0.64
N ASN A 181 9.85 12.01 1.48
CA ASN A 181 9.88 11.81 2.93
C ASN A 181 8.47 11.62 3.52
N GLN A 182 7.47 12.34 2.99
CA GLN A 182 6.10 12.24 3.47
C GLN A 182 5.41 10.93 3.08
N TYR A 183 5.58 10.48 1.83
CA TYR A 183 4.86 9.31 1.28
C TYR A 183 5.70 8.04 1.24
N SER A 184 7.02 8.15 1.42
CA SER A 184 7.97 7.02 1.42
C SER A 184 7.76 6.04 0.25
N PRO A 185 7.78 6.52 -1.01
CA PRO A 185 7.63 5.65 -2.18
C PRO A 185 8.81 4.67 -2.29
N ASP A 186 8.52 3.48 -2.79
CA ASP A 186 9.49 2.44 -3.13
C ASP A 186 10.30 2.78 -4.38
N ALA A 187 9.62 3.38 -5.36
CA ALA A 187 10.18 3.77 -6.64
C ALA A 187 9.66 5.14 -7.09
N ILE A 188 10.49 5.86 -7.84
CA ILE A 188 10.15 7.15 -8.44
C ILE A 188 10.31 7.05 -9.95
N ILE A 189 9.28 7.41 -10.69
CA ILE A 189 9.33 7.63 -12.13
C ILE A 189 9.56 9.12 -12.33
N LEU A 190 10.76 9.51 -12.73
CA LEU A 190 11.13 10.89 -13.02
C LEU A 190 11.14 11.08 -14.53
N ALA A 191 10.20 11.84 -15.05
CA ALA A 191 10.03 12.03 -16.48
C ALA A 191 9.88 13.49 -16.86
N GLY A 192 10.19 13.79 -18.12
CA GLY A 192 10.13 15.15 -18.64
C GLY A 192 10.70 15.28 -20.04
N PRO A 193 10.35 16.35 -20.76
CA PRO A 193 10.97 16.68 -22.03
C PRO A 193 12.45 17.07 -21.85
N GLY A 194 13.29 16.64 -22.77
CA GLY A 194 14.71 17.04 -22.81
C GLY A 194 15.55 16.53 -21.62
N PRO A 195 16.73 17.14 -21.38
CA PRO A 195 17.74 16.65 -20.43
C PRO A 195 17.58 17.17 -18.99
N PHE A 196 16.51 17.92 -18.69
CA PHE A 196 16.37 18.58 -17.40
C PHE A 196 16.14 17.58 -16.24
N LYS A 197 15.41 16.50 -16.50
CA LYS A 197 15.18 15.41 -15.54
C LYS A 197 16.48 14.75 -15.07
N GLU A 198 17.51 14.70 -15.90
CA GLU A 198 18.85 14.18 -15.55
C GLU A 198 19.56 15.12 -14.56
N LEU A 199 19.41 16.44 -14.73
CA LEU A 199 19.92 17.43 -13.79
C LEU A 199 19.22 17.29 -12.43
N VAL A 200 17.89 17.17 -12.43
CA VAL A 200 17.10 16.94 -11.20
C VAL A 200 17.55 15.65 -10.51
N LYS A 201 17.69 14.55 -11.25
CA LYS A 201 18.18 13.27 -10.72
C LYS A 201 19.55 13.40 -10.06
N ALA A 202 20.46 14.18 -10.63
CA ALA A 202 21.79 14.37 -10.07
C ALA A 202 21.78 15.17 -8.74
N LYS A 203 20.73 15.95 -8.48
CA LYS A 203 20.56 16.72 -7.24
C LYS A 203 19.70 16.00 -6.19
N LEU A 204 18.95 14.96 -6.58
CA LEU A 204 18.11 14.16 -5.68
C LEU A 204 18.94 13.24 -4.77
N ASN A 205 18.70 13.34 -3.46
CA ASN A 205 19.28 12.45 -2.46
C ASN A 205 18.20 11.61 -1.76
N VAL A 206 17.66 10.63 -2.49
CA VAL A 206 16.59 9.75 -2.01
C VAL A 206 17.03 8.29 -2.01
N LYS A 207 16.47 7.49 -1.08
CA LYS A 207 16.70 6.04 -1.01
C LYS A 207 15.90 5.26 -2.06
N ALA A 208 14.79 5.83 -2.53
CA ALA A 208 13.91 5.21 -3.51
C ALA A 208 14.64 5.04 -4.85
N LYS A 209 14.33 3.97 -5.58
CA LYS A 209 14.94 3.72 -6.89
C LYS A 209 14.32 4.66 -7.93
N ILE A 210 15.16 5.42 -8.65
CA ILE A 210 14.71 6.41 -9.65
C ILE A 210 14.82 5.81 -11.05
N TYR A 211 13.68 5.77 -11.74
CA TYR A 211 13.54 5.41 -13.15
C TYR A 211 13.34 6.67 -13.97
N LEU A 212 14.08 6.81 -15.06
CA LEU A 212 13.96 7.95 -15.97
C LEU A 212 13.09 7.58 -17.16
N ASP A 213 12.18 8.47 -17.55
CA ASP A 213 11.41 8.33 -18.79
C ASP A 213 11.27 9.69 -19.51
N SER A 214 10.87 9.68 -20.78
CA SER A 214 10.66 10.89 -21.58
C SER A 214 9.19 11.04 -21.93
N VAL A 215 8.66 12.25 -21.71
CA VAL A 215 7.28 12.65 -22.05
C VAL A 215 7.28 13.94 -22.86
N SER A 216 6.15 14.22 -23.50
CA SER A 216 5.96 15.43 -24.30
C SER A 216 5.82 16.72 -23.47
N SER A 217 5.34 16.64 -22.22
CA SER A 217 5.20 17.81 -21.32
C SER A 217 5.31 17.41 -19.84
N ALA A 218 5.61 18.38 -18.97
CA ALA A 218 5.62 18.17 -17.52
C ALA A 218 4.23 18.37 -16.85
N SER A 219 3.18 18.55 -17.64
CA SER A 219 1.80 18.77 -17.21
C SER A 219 0.95 17.50 -17.21
N ARG A 220 -0.36 17.66 -16.93
CA ARG A 220 -1.35 16.56 -16.98
C ARG A 220 -1.39 15.80 -18.32
N ALA A 221 -0.99 16.43 -19.42
CA ALA A 221 -0.89 15.76 -20.71
C ALA A 221 0.22 14.69 -20.71
N GLY A 222 1.43 15.04 -20.24
CA GLY A 222 2.52 14.09 -20.03
C GLY A 222 2.20 13.02 -19.00
N LEU A 223 1.40 13.34 -17.98
CA LEU A 223 0.90 12.35 -17.02
C LEU A 223 0.04 11.31 -17.75
N ASN A 224 -0.95 11.74 -18.53
CA ASN A 224 -1.78 10.84 -19.33
C ASN A 224 -0.97 10.03 -20.35
N GLU A 225 0.14 10.56 -20.85
CA GLU A 225 1.07 9.84 -21.74
C GLU A 225 1.75 8.68 -21.01
N ILE A 226 2.34 8.91 -19.83
CA ILE A 226 2.98 7.85 -19.02
C ILE A 226 1.98 6.77 -18.65
N LEU A 227 0.78 7.15 -18.26
CA LEU A 227 -0.24 6.20 -17.81
C LEU A 227 -0.78 5.30 -18.91
N LYS A 228 -0.76 5.79 -20.15
CA LYS A 228 -1.13 4.99 -21.33
C LYS A 228 -0.02 4.04 -21.74
N ARG A 229 1.21 4.27 -21.28
CA ARG A 229 2.32 3.34 -21.48
C ARG A 229 2.35 2.37 -20.31
N ASP A 230 2.78 1.14 -20.56
CA ASP A 230 2.97 0.13 -19.50
C ASP A 230 4.21 0.42 -18.61
N VAL A 231 4.64 1.69 -18.52
CA VAL A 231 5.87 2.11 -17.82
C VAL A 231 5.74 1.88 -16.32
N ILE A 232 4.56 2.09 -15.74
CA ILE A 232 4.34 1.83 -14.31
C ILE A 232 4.53 0.34 -14.01
N ASP A 233 3.92 -0.54 -14.81
CA ASP A 233 4.02 -1.98 -14.63
C ASP A 233 5.46 -2.46 -14.85
N GLN A 234 6.17 -1.91 -15.83
CA GLN A 234 7.59 -2.17 -16.04
C GLN A 234 8.44 -1.76 -14.84
N VAL A 235 8.25 -0.53 -14.34
CA VAL A 235 8.98 0.00 -13.18
C VAL A 235 8.72 -0.83 -11.93
N MET A 236 7.47 -1.24 -11.73
CA MET A 236 7.06 -2.11 -10.62
C MET A 236 7.69 -3.50 -10.73
N ASN A 237 7.71 -4.07 -11.93
CA ASN A 237 8.36 -5.33 -12.21
C ASN A 237 9.87 -5.25 -11.94
N GLU A 238 10.55 -4.26 -12.50
CA GLU A 238 11.98 -4.02 -12.30
C GLU A 238 12.33 -3.77 -10.82
N TYR A 239 11.44 -3.11 -10.08
CA TYR A 239 11.60 -2.93 -8.63
C TYR A 239 11.51 -4.26 -7.89
N GLN A 240 10.49 -5.08 -8.19
CA GLN A 240 10.34 -6.41 -7.58
C GLN A 240 11.54 -7.31 -7.87
N VAL A 241 12.03 -7.34 -9.12
CA VAL A 241 13.24 -8.06 -9.49
C VAL A 241 14.44 -7.55 -8.70
N SER A 242 14.63 -6.23 -8.61
CA SER A 242 15.72 -5.64 -7.83
C SER A 242 15.67 -6.01 -6.34
N MET A 243 14.47 -6.05 -5.77
CA MET A 243 14.25 -6.43 -4.37
C MET A 243 14.51 -7.92 -4.14
N ALA A 244 14.04 -8.77 -5.05
CA ALA A 244 14.32 -10.21 -5.04
C ALA A 244 15.83 -10.48 -5.10
N ALA A 245 16.58 -9.73 -5.91
CA ALA A 245 18.03 -9.87 -6.05
C ALA A 245 18.74 -9.69 -4.71
N LYS A 246 18.38 -8.60 -4.03
CA LYS A 246 18.98 -8.21 -2.76
C LYS A 246 18.70 -9.22 -1.65
N GLU A 247 17.46 -9.72 -1.58
CA GLU A 247 17.08 -10.72 -0.58
C GLU A 247 17.69 -12.10 -0.91
N LEU A 248 17.83 -12.46 -2.18
CA LEU A 248 18.51 -13.69 -2.60
C LEU A 248 20.02 -13.63 -2.27
N GLU A 249 20.70 -12.53 -2.58
CA GLU A 249 22.10 -12.31 -2.23
C GLU A 249 22.32 -12.43 -0.72
N ARG A 250 21.42 -11.81 0.06
CA ARG A 250 21.42 -11.94 1.52
C ARG A 250 21.26 -13.38 1.98
N ALA A 251 20.38 -14.15 1.35
CA ALA A 251 20.19 -15.55 1.66
C ALA A 251 21.45 -16.38 1.35
N LEU A 252 22.08 -16.16 0.20
CA LEU A 252 23.34 -16.81 -0.16
C LEU A 252 24.45 -16.53 0.87
N LEU A 253 24.58 -15.28 1.31
CA LEU A 253 25.56 -14.89 2.33
C LEU A 253 25.28 -15.56 3.69
N LEU A 254 24.02 -15.63 4.12
CA LEU A 254 23.62 -16.31 5.36
C LEU A 254 23.84 -17.82 5.32
N MET A 255 23.67 -18.45 4.15
CA MET A 255 23.98 -19.86 3.93
C MET A 255 25.50 -20.10 3.99
N ALA A 256 26.29 -19.26 3.33
CA ALA A 256 27.76 -19.37 3.37
C ALA A 256 28.31 -19.22 4.80
N GLN A 257 27.65 -18.46 5.66
CA GLN A 257 27.99 -18.28 7.08
C GLN A 257 27.48 -19.41 8.00
N GLY A 258 26.70 -20.38 7.49
CA GLY A 258 26.13 -21.46 8.30
C GLY A 258 25.12 -20.98 9.35
N SER A 259 24.41 -19.87 9.08
CA SER A 259 23.55 -19.21 10.08
C SER A 259 22.27 -19.97 10.46
N ASN A 260 21.87 -20.99 9.67
CA ASN A 260 20.58 -21.71 9.75
C ASN A 260 19.36 -20.77 9.77
N LEU A 261 19.47 -19.59 9.14
CA LEU A 261 18.39 -18.59 9.00
C LEU A 261 17.81 -18.54 7.58
N VAL A 262 18.08 -19.54 6.76
CA VAL A 262 17.59 -19.67 5.39
C VAL A 262 16.99 -21.06 5.24
N THR A 263 15.81 -21.13 4.64
CA THR A 263 15.19 -22.39 4.23
C THR A 263 14.68 -22.27 2.81
N TYR A 264 14.54 -23.40 2.11
CA TYR A 264 14.13 -23.43 0.72
C TYR A 264 13.45 -24.75 0.37
N GLY A 265 12.72 -24.77 -0.75
CA GLY A 265 11.89 -25.90 -1.15
C GLY A 265 10.57 -25.95 -0.40
N ILE A 266 9.56 -26.56 -1.02
CA ILE A 266 8.17 -26.47 -0.56
C ILE A 266 7.96 -27.03 0.85
N GLU A 267 8.56 -28.17 1.17
CA GLU A 267 8.33 -28.85 2.46
C GLU A 267 8.90 -28.07 3.65
N GLU A 268 10.13 -27.60 3.52
CA GLU A 268 10.82 -26.87 4.59
C GLU A 268 10.26 -25.46 4.78
N VAL A 269 9.88 -24.79 3.67
CA VAL A 269 9.21 -23.49 3.70
C VAL A 269 7.80 -23.62 4.30
N GLU A 270 7.07 -24.70 4.01
CA GLU A 270 5.76 -24.95 4.61
C GLU A 270 5.86 -25.08 6.12
N ARG A 271 6.81 -25.90 6.62
CA ARG A 271 7.09 -26.05 8.05
C ARG A 271 7.41 -24.70 8.68
N ALA A 272 8.30 -23.92 8.06
CA ALA A 272 8.68 -22.60 8.54
C ALA A 272 7.52 -21.59 8.56
N SER A 273 6.62 -21.65 7.57
CA SER A 273 5.46 -20.78 7.49
C SER A 273 4.47 -21.07 8.63
N SER A 274 4.26 -22.34 8.96
CA SER A 274 3.28 -22.78 9.96
C SER A 274 3.59 -22.30 11.39
N ILE A 275 4.86 -22.05 11.69
CA ILE A 275 5.32 -21.55 13.00
C ILE A 275 5.64 -20.04 12.99
N GLY A 276 5.31 -19.33 11.90
CA GLY A 276 5.53 -17.89 11.78
C GLY A 276 6.99 -17.45 11.75
N ALA A 277 7.91 -18.36 11.40
CA ALA A 277 9.35 -18.11 11.41
C ALA A 277 9.82 -17.28 10.21
N ILE A 278 9.04 -17.19 9.13
CA ILE A 278 9.46 -16.53 7.89
C ILE A 278 9.40 -15.00 8.04
N LYS A 279 10.53 -14.34 7.76
CA LYS A 279 10.64 -12.89 7.63
C LYS A 279 10.35 -12.43 6.20
N THR A 280 11.01 -13.06 5.24
CA THR A 280 10.87 -12.74 3.81
C THR A 280 10.75 -14.06 3.03
N LEU A 281 9.76 -14.16 2.15
CA LEU A 281 9.56 -15.29 1.23
C LEU A 281 9.77 -14.81 -0.22
N LEU A 282 10.62 -15.51 -0.96
CA LEU A 282 10.76 -15.40 -2.41
C LEU A 282 10.01 -16.57 -3.07
N VAL A 283 9.15 -16.26 -4.04
CA VAL A 283 8.34 -17.25 -4.77
C VAL A 283 8.53 -17.05 -6.27
N SER A 284 8.89 -18.09 -7.02
CA SER A 284 8.91 -18.00 -8.47
C SER A 284 7.49 -18.01 -9.05
N ASP A 285 7.22 -17.09 -9.97
CA ASP A 285 5.89 -16.88 -10.56
C ASP A 285 5.32 -18.14 -11.24
N ASP A 286 6.19 -18.96 -11.84
CA ASP A 286 5.75 -20.18 -12.51
C ASP A 286 5.15 -21.24 -11.57
N ILE A 287 5.46 -21.21 -10.28
CA ILE A 287 4.84 -22.11 -9.29
C ILE A 287 3.37 -21.74 -9.03
N LEU A 288 2.99 -20.49 -9.35
CA LEU A 288 1.62 -19.99 -9.21
C LEU A 288 0.77 -20.23 -10.47
N THR A 289 1.37 -20.73 -11.55
CA THR A 289 0.65 -21.03 -12.82
C THR A 289 -0.09 -22.38 -12.82
N VAL A 290 -1.06 -22.51 -13.72
CA VAL A 290 -2.22 -23.45 -13.67
C VAL A 290 -1.87 -24.95 -13.68
N ASP A 291 -0.67 -25.35 -14.08
CA ASP A 291 -0.37 -26.74 -14.44
C ASP A 291 -0.22 -27.72 -13.24
N ASN A 292 -0.36 -27.26 -11.99
CA ASN A 292 -0.26 -28.12 -10.81
C ASN A 292 -1.08 -27.58 -9.61
N GLU A 293 -2.40 -27.77 -9.64
CA GLU A 293 -3.33 -27.31 -8.58
C GLU A 293 -2.90 -27.71 -7.16
N GLY A 294 -2.37 -28.93 -6.97
CA GLY A 294 -1.92 -29.41 -5.66
C GLY A 294 -0.74 -28.63 -5.09
N THR A 295 0.24 -28.30 -5.94
CA THR A 295 1.41 -27.50 -5.53
C THR A 295 1.02 -26.04 -5.32
N ARG A 296 0.18 -25.50 -6.20
CA ARG A 296 -0.34 -24.13 -6.09
C ARG A 296 -1.08 -23.91 -4.78
N ASN A 297 -2.03 -24.78 -4.43
CA ASN A 297 -2.81 -24.65 -3.19
C ASN A 297 -1.91 -24.64 -1.95
N ARG A 298 -0.86 -25.47 -1.93
CA ARG A 298 0.13 -25.48 -0.84
C ARG A 298 0.89 -24.16 -0.78
N VAL A 299 1.33 -23.63 -1.91
CA VAL A 299 2.07 -22.37 -1.97
C VAL A 299 1.19 -21.17 -1.62
N GLU A 300 -0.07 -21.16 -2.04
CA GLU A 300 -1.05 -20.16 -1.61
C GLU A 300 -1.26 -20.21 -0.08
N ALA A 301 -1.36 -21.40 0.52
CA ALA A 301 -1.45 -21.56 1.98
C ALA A 301 -0.16 -21.10 2.70
N ILE A 302 1.02 -21.38 2.14
CA ILE A 302 2.30 -20.87 2.65
C ILE A 302 2.31 -19.35 2.64
N MET A 303 1.94 -18.73 1.51
CA MET A 303 1.88 -17.29 1.35
C MET A 303 0.93 -16.67 2.37
N GLU A 304 -0.26 -17.23 2.54
CA GLU A 304 -1.23 -16.79 3.56
C GLU A 304 -0.65 -16.85 4.98
N ASN A 305 0.03 -17.94 5.36
CA ASN A 305 0.67 -18.07 6.67
C ASN A 305 1.77 -17.01 6.89
N VAL A 306 2.55 -16.72 5.85
CA VAL A 306 3.59 -15.70 5.90
C VAL A 306 2.97 -14.31 6.09
N GLU A 307 1.91 -13.98 5.35
CA GLU A 307 1.18 -12.71 5.50
C GLU A 307 0.58 -12.56 6.90
N ASN A 308 -0.12 -13.59 7.40
CA ASN A 308 -0.72 -13.60 8.73
C ASN A 308 0.33 -13.41 9.84
N SER A 309 1.57 -13.85 9.58
CA SER A 309 2.69 -13.69 10.50
C SER A 309 3.42 -12.34 10.33
N ASN A 310 2.92 -11.40 9.52
CA ASN A 310 3.58 -10.14 9.13
C ASN A 310 4.94 -10.35 8.41
N GLY A 311 5.08 -11.43 7.65
CA GLY A 311 6.21 -11.65 6.75
C GLY A 311 6.03 -10.91 5.43
N ARG A 312 7.14 -10.66 4.72
CA ARG A 312 7.13 -10.06 3.38
C ARG A 312 7.17 -11.15 2.31
N ILE A 313 6.38 -11.01 1.25
CA ILE A 313 6.42 -11.90 0.09
C ILE A 313 6.91 -11.10 -1.13
N ILE A 314 7.80 -11.69 -1.91
CA ILE A 314 8.29 -11.14 -3.18
C ILE A 314 8.12 -12.21 -4.25
N ILE A 315 7.32 -11.92 -5.26
CA ILE A 315 7.13 -12.79 -6.41
C ILE A 315 8.24 -12.48 -7.42
N VAL A 316 8.88 -13.52 -7.95
CA VAL A 316 9.97 -13.42 -8.90
C VAL A 316 9.44 -13.80 -10.29
N PRO A 317 9.34 -12.83 -11.21
CA PRO A 317 8.89 -13.05 -12.57
C PRO A 317 9.76 -14.07 -13.31
N LYS A 318 9.12 -14.92 -14.13
CA LYS A 318 9.80 -15.99 -14.89
C LYS A 318 10.82 -15.48 -15.92
N ASP A 319 10.59 -14.30 -16.46
CA ASP A 319 11.43 -13.62 -17.44
C ASP A 319 12.64 -12.90 -16.82
N SER A 320 12.76 -12.87 -15.48
CA SER A 320 13.90 -12.25 -14.80
C SER A 320 15.14 -13.16 -14.77
N THR A 321 16.35 -12.59 -14.71
CA THR A 321 17.59 -13.37 -14.53
C THR A 321 17.65 -14.09 -13.18
N ILE A 322 16.97 -13.54 -12.17
CA ILE A 322 16.94 -14.04 -10.79
C ILE A 322 16.09 -15.29 -10.68
N TYR A 323 15.08 -15.43 -11.54
CA TYR A 323 14.26 -16.62 -11.65
C TYR A 323 15.11 -17.90 -11.68
N TYR A 324 16.11 -17.98 -12.57
CA TYR A 324 16.93 -19.17 -12.73
C TYR A 324 17.71 -19.50 -11.45
N GLN A 325 18.18 -18.49 -10.72
CA GLN A 325 18.85 -18.71 -9.44
C GLN A 325 17.89 -19.20 -8.37
N LEU A 326 16.69 -18.62 -8.28
CA LEU A 326 15.65 -19.06 -7.33
C LEU A 326 15.16 -20.48 -7.66
N ARG A 327 15.10 -20.87 -8.94
CA ARG A 327 14.71 -22.22 -9.35
C ARG A 327 15.68 -23.29 -8.88
N ASN A 328 16.97 -22.98 -8.73
CA ASN A 328 17.94 -23.90 -8.11
C ASN A 328 17.58 -24.24 -6.65
N PHE A 329 16.77 -23.41 -6.00
CA PHE A 329 16.24 -23.63 -4.65
C PHE A 329 14.82 -24.22 -4.65
N GLY A 330 14.38 -24.78 -5.78
CA GLY A 330 13.02 -25.32 -5.93
C GLY A 330 11.95 -24.24 -6.13
N GLY A 331 12.35 -23.00 -6.44
CA GLY A 331 11.46 -21.86 -6.70
C GLY A 331 10.84 -21.22 -5.45
N LEU A 332 11.17 -21.72 -4.25
CA LEU A 332 10.77 -21.15 -2.97
C LEU A 332 11.99 -20.99 -2.08
N LEU A 333 12.24 -19.77 -1.59
CA LEU A 333 13.32 -19.49 -0.66
C LEU A 333 12.82 -18.52 0.42
N ALA A 334 13.12 -18.81 1.68
CA ALA A 334 12.69 -18.00 2.80
C ALA A 334 13.85 -17.61 3.73
N LEU A 335 13.88 -16.33 4.10
CA LEU A 335 14.71 -15.79 5.16
C LEU A 335 13.93 -15.86 6.48
N LEU A 336 14.54 -16.41 7.50
CA LEU A 336 13.90 -16.67 8.78
C LEU A 336 14.20 -15.59 9.83
N ARG A 337 13.27 -15.40 10.76
CA ARG A 337 13.41 -14.54 11.96
C ARG A 337 14.24 -15.23 13.04
N PHE A 338 14.09 -16.54 13.14
CA PHE A 338 14.78 -17.40 14.10
C PHE A 338 15.05 -18.76 13.45
N ARG A 339 16.00 -19.51 14.02
CA ARG A 339 16.41 -20.82 13.52
C ARG A 339 15.30 -21.84 13.75
N ILE A 340 15.14 -22.73 12.79
CA ILE A 340 14.23 -23.87 12.86
C ILE A 340 15.13 -25.10 12.85
N ASN A 341 15.01 -25.93 13.89
CA ASN A 341 15.76 -27.17 14.02
C ASN A 341 15.02 -28.34 13.37
#